data_AF-A0A6B3NL63-F1
#
_entry.id   AF-A0A6B3NL63-F1
#
_cell.length_a   1.000
_cell.length_b   1.000
_cell.length_c   1.000
_cell.angle_alpha   90.00
_cell.angle_beta   90.00
_cell.angle_gamma   90.00
#
_symmetry.space_group_name_H-M   'P 1'
#
loop_
_entity.id
_entity.type
_entity.pdbx_description
1 polymer ?
#
loop_
_entity_poly.entity_id
_entity_poly.type
_entity_poly.pdbx_seq_one_letter_code
_entity_poly.pdbx_strand_id
1 'polypeptide(L)'
;SLQLGSIRDHQIQEVTKPISQDDIVIEATDLSETAHKTLKKLGIRSTEDLRRAVDDQGIDLNAHTEEKIERHTLDELLNQARRRQNPPMVSKAKFTKIYNESVLILEGKNLMIFPGEGEFPVAVLDGKRVPVIAAGENKIDLKINRAQLENQPGKLEVALDHYAVINLTLKTNLNSKSALEEHDPKNGSGASPF
;
A
#
# COMPACT_ATOMS: atom_id res chain seq x y z
N SER A 1 -34.13 9.59 -64.74
CA SER A 1 -33.20 8.81 -63.91
C SER A 1 -32.79 9.69 -62.75
N LEU A 2 -33.29 9.42 -61.55
CA LEU A 2 -33.10 10.23 -60.34
C LEU A 2 -33.05 9.25 -59.17
N GLN A 3 -31.90 9.11 -58.51
CA GLN A 3 -31.74 9.07 -57.04
C GLN A 3 -30.32 8.69 -56.58
N LEU A 4 -29.68 9.68 -55.95
CA LEU A 4 -28.97 9.68 -54.65
C LEU A 4 -28.08 8.48 -54.24
N GLY A 5 -26.82 8.82 -53.97
CA GLY A 5 -26.23 8.59 -52.64
C GLY A 5 -24.97 7.73 -52.61
N SER A 6 -23.85 8.30 -52.17
CA SER A 6 -23.16 7.86 -50.95
C SER A 6 -21.94 8.74 -50.67
N ILE A 7 -22.11 9.70 -49.77
CA ILE A 7 -21.04 10.10 -48.86
C ILE A 7 -20.69 8.87 -48.01
N ARG A 8 -19.41 8.64 -47.72
CA ARG A 8 -18.93 8.16 -46.40
C ARG A 8 -17.41 8.16 -46.44
N ASP A 9 -16.84 9.17 -45.79
CA ASP A 9 -16.52 9.18 -44.36
C ASP A 9 -15.17 8.51 -44.17
N HIS A 10 -14.17 9.36 -43.92
CA HIS A 10 -12.91 8.95 -43.35
C HIS A 10 -13.23 8.19 -42.06
N GLN A 11 -13.13 6.87 -42.09
CA GLN A 11 -13.22 6.04 -40.90
C GLN A 11 -12.04 6.40 -40.00
N ILE A 12 -12.27 7.32 -39.06
CA ILE A 12 -11.42 7.45 -37.88
C ILE A 12 -11.60 6.14 -37.14
N GLN A 13 -10.63 5.22 -37.29
CA GLN A 13 -10.50 4.09 -36.39
C GLN A 13 -10.12 4.65 -35.03
N GLU A 14 -11.13 4.84 -34.17
CA GLU A 14 -10.92 5.03 -32.74
C GLU A 14 -10.39 3.70 -32.19
N VAL A 15 -9.07 3.57 -32.11
CA VAL A 15 -8.41 2.43 -31.48
C VAL A 15 -8.47 2.64 -29.96
N THR A 16 -9.65 2.46 -29.37
CA THR A 16 -9.74 2.29 -27.92
C THR A 16 -9.03 0.99 -27.56
N LYS A 17 -7.78 1.10 -27.10
CA LYS A 17 -7.08 -0.02 -26.48
C LYS A 17 -7.89 -0.46 -25.25
N PRO A 18 -8.04 -1.76 -25.00
CA PRO A 18 -8.67 -2.22 -23.77
C PRO A 18 -7.88 -1.67 -22.57
N ILE A 19 -8.62 -1.13 -21.60
CA ILE A 19 -8.10 -0.72 -20.30
C ILE A 19 -7.34 -1.93 -19.74
N SER A 20 -6.05 -1.76 -19.43
CA SER A 20 -5.25 -2.83 -18.83
C SER A 20 -5.91 -3.27 -17.53
N GLN A 21 -5.73 -4.52 -17.10
CA GLN A 21 -6.29 -5.01 -15.83
C GLN A 21 -5.87 -4.15 -14.61
N ASP A 22 -4.75 -3.44 -14.75
CA ASP A 22 -4.18 -2.57 -13.73
C ASP A 22 -4.61 -1.09 -13.87
N ASP A 23 -5.42 -0.74 -14.87
CA ASP A 23 -5.76 0.64 -15.18
C ASP A 23 -7.14 1.02 -14.64
N ILE A 24 -7.25 2.25 -14.12
CA ILE A 24 -8.38 2.67 -13.29
C ILE A 24 -9.27 3.58 -14.10
N VAL A 25 -10.54 3.19 -14.15
CA VAL A 25 -11.61 3.93 -14.81
C VAL A 25 -11.71 5.33 -14.19
N ILE A 26 -11.73 6.36 -15.03
CA ILE A 26 -11.66 7.76 -14.57
C ILE A 26 -12.81 8.11 -13.61
N GLU A 27 -13.96 7.47 -13.75
CA GLU A 27 -15.12 7.61 -12.86
C GLU A 27 -14.87 7.17 -11.41
N ALA A 28 -13.84 6.35 -11.16
CA ALA A 28 -13.47 5.95 -9.80
C ALA A 28 -12.61 7.00 -9.08
N THR A 29 -12.20 8.07 -9.77
CA THR A 29 -11.43 9.19 -9.20
C THR A 29 -12.35 10.22 -8.54
N ASP A 30 -11.79 11.02 -7.64
CA ASP A 30 -12.51 12.06 -6.88
C ASP A 30 -12.67 13.39 -7.65
N LEU A 31 -12.83 13.31 -8.97
CA LEU A 31 -13.06 14.48 -9.82
C LEU A 31 -14.55 14.82 -9.88
N SER A 32 -14.85 16.07 -10.21
CA SER A 32 -16.23 16.50 -10.43
C SER A 32 -16.90 15.77 -11.60
N GLU A 33 -18.23 15.62 -11.54
CA GLU A 33 -19.01 14.96 -12.60
C GLU A 33 -18.86 15.69 -13.96
N THR A 34 -18.65 17.01 -13.93
CA THR A 34 -18.36 17.83 -15.10
C THR A 34 -16.99 17.51 -15.68
N ALA A 35 -15.95 17.38 -14.85
CA ALA A 35 -14.63 16.95 -15.28
C ALA A 35 -14.67 15.54 -15.89
N HIS A 36 -15.35 14.57 -15.27
CA HIS A 36 -15.52 13.23 -15.84
C HIS A 36 -16.17 13.25 -17.23
N LYS A 37 -17.23 14.05 -17.43
CA LYS A 37 -17.90 14.18 -18.72
C LYS A 37 -16.98 14.78 -19.78
N THR A 38 -16.17 15.78 -19.43
CA THR A 38 -15.20 16.37 -20.36
C THR A 38 -14.10 15.38 -20.71
N LEU A 39 -13.50 14.70 -19.73
CA LEU A 39 -12.46 13.70 -19.97
C LEU A 39 -12.96 12.59 -20.90
N LYS A 40 -14.19 12.09 -20.68
CA LYS A 40 -14.82 11.12 -21.59
C LYS A 40 -14.99 11.63 -23.01
N LYS A 41 -15.38 12.91 -23.19
CA LYS A 41 -15.50 13.53 -24.52
C LYS A 41 -14.15 13.65 -25.22
N LEU A 42 -13.07 13.77 -24.47
CA LEU A 42 -11.69 13.76 -24.97
C LEU A 42 -11.16 12.34 -25.22
N GLY A 43 -12.00 11.31 -25.04
CA GLY A 43 -11.61 9.90 -25.21
C GLY A 43 -10.83 9.33 -24.02
N ILE A 44 -10.70 10.09 -22.94
CA ILE A 44 -9.96 9.69 -21.74
C ILE A 44 -10.92 8.90 -20.83
N ARG A 45 -10.67 7.59 -20.71
CA ARG A 45 -11.52 6.69 -19.92
C ARG A 45 -10.83 6.16 -18.68
N SER A 46 -9.53 6.35 -18.58
CA SER A 46 -8.73 5.86 -17.47
C SER A 46 -7.66 6.84 -17.01
N THR A 47 -7.06 6.53 -15.87
CA THR A 47 -5.91 7.27 -15.33
C THR A 47 -4.68 7.18 -16.24
N GLU A 48 -4.45 6.06 -16.92
CA GLU A 48 -3.34 5.94 -17.88
C GLU A 48 -3.63 6.70 -19.18
N ASP A 49 -4.88 6.71 -19.66
CA ASP A 49 -5.28 7.55 -20.79
C ASP A 49 -5.07 9.04 -20.48
N LEU A 50 -5.41 9.44 -19.25
CA LEU A 50 -5.22 10.81 -18.78
C LEU A 50 -3.74 11.18 -18.73
N ARG A 51 -2.89 10.29 -18.21
CA ARG A 51 -1.43 10.46 -18.21
C ARG A 51 -0.89 10.62 -19.63
N ARG A 52 -1.30 9.76 -20.57
CA ARG A 52 -0.86 9.84 -21.98
C ARG A 52 -1.35 11.12 -22.65
N ALA A 53 -2.58 11.53 -22.40
CA ALA A 53 -3.14 12.77 -22.94
C ALA A 53 -2.30 13.99 -22.53
N VAL A 54 -1.85 14.05 -21.28
CA VAL A 54 -1.04 15.17 -20.77
C VAL A 54 0.44 15.03 -21.16
N ASP A 55 1.05 13.87 -20.90
CA ASP A 55 2.50 13.68 -21.07
C ASP A 55 2.91 13.45 -22.52
N ASP A 56 2.18 12.58 -23.23
CA ASP A 56 2.58 12.13 -24.57
C ASP A 56 1.96 13.02 -25.66
N GLN A 57 0.74 13.52 -25.43
CA GLN A 57 -0.01 14.31 -26.42
C GLN A 57 -0.02 15.81 -26.11
N GLY A 58 0.43 16.23 -24.92
CA GLY A 58 0.50 17.64 -24.55
C GLY A 58 -0.87 18.35 -24.49
N ILE A 59 -1.95 17.62 -24.23
CA ILE A 59 -3.30 18.18 -24.14
C ILE A 59 -3.40 19.04 -22.87
N ASP A 60 -3.74 20.32 -23.05
CA ASP A 60 -4.07 21.20 -21.93
C ASP A 60 -5.50 20.93 -21.46
N LEU A 61 -5.61 20.11 -20.42
CA LEU A 61 -6.90 19.77 -19.83
C LEU A 61 -7.62 21.01 -19.29
N ASN A 62 -6.89 22.02 -18.80
CA ASN A 62 -7.46 23.24 -18.23
C ASN A 62 -8.14 24.11 -19.28
N ALA A 63 -7.80 23.95 -20.56
CA ALA A 63 -8.50 24.62 -21.66
C ALA A 63 -9.90 24.03 -21.93
N HIS A 64 -10.15 22.82 -21.41
CA HIS A 64 -11.36 22.06 -21.68
C HIS A 64 -12.19 21.75 -20.43
N THR A 65 -11.58 21.81 -19.24
CA THR A 65 -12.24 21.62 -17.95
C THR A 65 -12.37 22.96 -17.21
N GLU A 66 -13.52 23.19 -16.59
CA GLU A 66 -13.72 24.34 -15.69
C GLU A 66 -12.94 24.19 -14.37
N GLU A 67 -12.46 22.98 -14.09
CA GLU A 67 -11.64 22.62 -12.96
C GLU A 67 -10.16 22.56 -13.38
N LYS A 68 -9.28 23.14 -12.56
CA LYS A 68 -7.84 23.17 -12.86
C LYS A 68 -7.24 21.81 -12.49
N ILE A 69 -6.99 20.96 -13.49
CA ILE A 69 -6.32 19.67 -13.30
C ILE A 69 -4.81 19.92 -13.40
N GLU A 70 -4.19 20.19 -12.26
CA GLU A 70 -2.74 20.34 -12.19
C GLU A 70 -2.05 18.97 -12.26
N ARG A 71 -0.84 18.93 -12.83
CA ARG A 71 -0.06 17.68 -12.98
C ARG A 71 0.21 17.00 -11.64
N HIS A 72 0.38 17.78 -10.56
CA HIS A 72 0.50 17.23 -9.21
C HIS A 72 -0.76 16.46 -8.79
N THR A 73 -1.93 17.03 -9.04
CA THR A 73 -3.23 16.38 -8.78
C THR A 73 -3.36 15.08 -9.57
N LEU A 74 -2.80 15.02 -10.77
CA LEU A 74 -2.75 13.79 -11.57
C LEU A 74 -1.96 12.68 -10.88
N ASP A 75 -0.75 12.97 -10.43
CA ASP A 75 0.11 12.00 -9.76
C ASP A 75 -0.52 11.52 -8.44
N GLU A 76 -1.18 12.42 -7.70
CA GLU A 76 -1.93 12.09 -6.49
C GLU A 76 -3.10 11.16 -6.78
N LEU A 77 -3.90 11.48 -7.80
CA LEU A 77 -5.02 10.64 -8.22
C LEU A 77 -4.53 9.26 -8.66
N LEU A 78 -3.45 9.20 -9.45
CA LEU A 78 -2.86 7.94 -9.90
C LEU A 78 -2.34 7.11 -8.72
N ASN A 79 -1.64 7.73 -7.77
CA ASN A 79 -1.10 7.05 -6.59
C ASN A 79 -2.20 6.55 -5.66
N GLN A 80 -3.21 7.38 -5.39
CA GLN A 80 -4.39 6.98 -4.61
C GLN A 80 -5.11 5.81 -5.27
N ALA A 81 -5.31 5.88 -6.58
CA ALA A 81 -6.03 4.89 -7.34
C ALA A 81 -5.26 3.55 -7.34
N ARG A 82 -3.95 3.56 -7.64
CA ARG A 82 -3.07 2.39 -7.51
C ARG A 82 -3.10 1.79 -6.10
N ARG A 83 -3.21 2.63 -5.07
CA ARG A 83 -3.33 2.17 -3.67
C ARG A 83 -4.63 1.42 -3.41
N ARG A 84 -5.74 1.84 -4.02
CA ARG A 84 -7.04 1.14 -3.93
C ARG A 84 -6.98 -0.25 -4.56
N GLN A 85 -6.27 -0.41 -5.68
CA GLN A 85 -6.04 -1.72 -6.30
C GLN A 85 -5.05 -2.58 -5.51
N ASN A 86 -4.06 -1.95 -4.89
CA ASN A 86 -2.98 -2.61 -4.14
C ASN A 86 -3.03 -2.23 -2.65
N PRO A 87 -4.09 -2.65 -1.93
CA PRO A 87 -4.21 -2.35 -0.51
C PRO A 87 -3.06 -3.02 0.26
N PRO A 88 -2.54 -2.37 1.30
CA PRO A 88 -1.53 -2.98 2.16
C PRO A 88 -2.13 -4.16 2.92
N MET A 89 -1.40 -5.27 2.95
CA MET A 89 -1.81 -6.46 3.68
C MET A 89 -0.68 -6.94 4.56
N VAL A 90 -0.91 -6.98 5.88
CA VAL A 90 0.02 -7.62 6.82
C VAL A 90 -0.45 -9.06 7.02
N SER A 91 0.37 -10.02 6.64
CA SER A 91 0.09 -11.44 6.83
C SER A 91 0.68 -11.98 8.13
N LYS A 92 1.77 -11.37 8.61
CA LYS A 92 2.49 -11.84 9.79
C LYS A 92 3.17 -10.69 10.53
N ALA A 93 3.14 -10.77 11.85
CA ALA A 93 3.89 -9.89 12.74
C ALA A 93 4.70 -10.76 13.70
N LYS A 94 6.00 -10.49 13.84
CA LYS A 94 6.90 -11.25 14.72
C LYS A 94 7.86 -10.33 15.47
N PHE A 95 8.06 -10.61 16.76
CA PHE A 95 9.10 -9.97 17.54
C PHE A 95 10.40 -10.77 17.45
N THR A 96 11.51 -10.08 17.22
CA THR A 96 12.86 -10.63 17.29
C THR A 96 13.77 -9.71 18.09
N LYS A 97 14.91 -10.24 18.53
CA LYS A 97 15.95 -9.46 19.21
C LYS A 97 17.17 -9.38 18.28
N ILE A 98 17.54 -8.17 17.86
CA ILE A 98 18.68 -7.91 16.97
C ILE A 98 19.62 -6.96 17.72
N TYR A 99 20.89 -7.35 17.91
CA TYR A 99 21.88 -6.55 18.67
C TYR A 99 21.36 -6.02 20.03
N ASN A 100 20.67 -6.88 20.77
CA ASN A 100 20.02 -6.56 22.05
C ASN A 100 18.80 -5.62 21.97
N GLU A 101 18.40 -5.18 20.79
CA GLU A 101 17.20 -4.37 20.57
C GLU A 101 16.00 -5.24 20.19
N SER A 102 14.82 -4.89 20.72
CA SER A 102 13.58 -5.56 20.33
C SER A 102 13.05 -4.94 19.03
N VAL A 103 12.88 -5.79 18.01
CA VAL A 103 12.44 -5.39 16.67
C VAL A 103 11.14 -6.14 16.36
N LEU A 104 10.10 -5.38 16.03
CA LEU A 104 8.88 -5.93 15.44
C LEU A 104 9.05 -5.95 13.92
N ILE A 105 8.91 -7.13 13.34
CA ILE A 105 8.93 -7.33 11.90
C ILE A 105 7.50 -7.57 11.43
N LEU A 106 7.02 -6.70 10.54
CA LEU A 106 5.78 -6.86 9.80
C LEU A 106 6.11 -7.43 8.42
N GLU A 107 5.49 -8.55 8.06
CA GLU A 107 5.60 -9.18 6.74
C GLU A 107 4.24 -9.15 6.05
N GLY A 108 4.25 -8.93 4.74
CA GLY A 108 3.03 -8.64 4.02
C GLY A 108 3.21 -8.42 2.53
N LYS A 109 2.23 -7.75 1.93
CA LYS A 109 2.23 -7.30 0.53
C LYS A 109 1.85 -5.83 0.48
N ASN A 110 2.36 -5.13 -0.53
CA ASN A 110 2.06 -3.72 -0.78
C ASN A 110 2.34 -2.83 0.44
N LEU A 111 3.33 -3.16 1.26
CA LEU A 111 3.69 -2.38 2.45
C LEU A 111 4.46 -1.10 2.07
N MET A 112 5.15 -1.11 0.94
CA MET A 112 5.75 0.09 0.35
C MET A 112 5.75 -0.07 -1.18
N ILE A 113 4.72 0.46 -1.84
CA ILE A 113 4.58 0.41 -3.30
C ILE A 113 5.19 1.65 -3.98
N PHE A 114 5.36 2.74 -3.24
CA PHE A 114 6.01 3.97 -3.69
C PHE A 114 7.10 4.33 -2.69
N PRO A 115 8.37 3.95 -2.94
CA PRO A 115 9.48 4.54 -2.22
C PRO A 115 9.61 6.00 -2.66
N GLY A 116 8.80 6.88 -2.07
CA GLY A 116 8.93 8.31 -2.27
C GLY A 116 10.20 8.82 -1.60
N GLU A 117 10.76 9.91 -2.12
CA GLU A 117 11.68 10.72 -1.33
C GLU A 117 10.87 11.38 -0.21
N GLY A 118 11.05 10.98 1.05
CA GLY A 118 10.28 11.62 2.12
C GLY A 118 10.18 10.89 3.45
N GLU A 119 9.17 11.31 4.22
CA GLU A 119 8.95 11.01 5.64
C GLU A 119 8.32 9.64 5.92
N PHE A 120 7.91 8.90 4.89
CA PHE A 120 7.22 7.62 5.01
C PHE A 120 8.15 6.41 4.85
N PRO A 121 7.83 5.28 5.50
CA PRO A 121 6.71 5.09 6.42
C PRO A 121 6.97 5.71 7.80
N VAL A 122 5.88 6.08 8.49
CA VAL A 122 5.90 6.55 9.88
C VAL A 122 5.11 5.59 10.75
N ALA A 123 5.69 5.18 11.88
CA ALA A 123 5.04 4.29 12.82
C ALA A 123 4.85 4.96 14.18
N VAL A 124 3.70 4.71 14.80
CA VAL A 124 3.29 5.23 16.09
C VAL A 124 2.73 4.10 16.94
N LEU A 125 3.26 3.91 18.14
CA LEU A 125 2.77 2.96 19.14
C LEU A 125 2.19 3.74 20.32
N ASP A 126 0.91 3.56 20.59
CA ASP A 126 0.20 4.24 21.69
C ASP A 126 0.42 5.77 21.69
N GLY A 127 0.35 6.38 20.50
CA GLY A 127 0.56 7.82 20.29
C GLY A 127 2.03 8.27 20.30
N LYS A 128 3.00 7.37 20.47
CA LYS A 128 4.44 7.70 20.45
C LYS A 128 5.11 7.18 19.19
N ARG A 129 5.86 8.04 18.50
CA ARG A 129 6.62 7.66 17.31
C ARG A 129 7.62 6.55 17.65
N VAL A 130 7.62 5.49 16.85
CA VAL A 130 8.60 4.40 16.92
C VAL A 130 9.51 4.43 15.70
N PRO A 131 10.84 4.21 15.86
CA PRO A 131 11.74 4.22 14.73
C PRO A 131 11.45 3.09 13.73
N VAL A 132 11.37 3.44 12.46
CA VAL A 132 11.42 2.47 11.35
C VAL A 132 12.88 2.23 11.01
N ILE A 133 13.32 0.98 11.12
CA ILE A 133 14.72 0.59 10.84
C ILE A 133 14.89 0.35 9.34
N ALA A 134 13.94 -0.37 8.74
CA ALA A 134 13.94 -0.69 7.33
C ALA A 134 12.49 -0.85 6.87
N ALA A 135 12.22 -0.52 5.62
CA ALA A 135 10.93 -0.72 5.01
C ALA A 135 11.09 -1.03 3.52
N GLY A 136 10.21 -1.89 3.02
CA GLY A 136 10.16 -2.28 1.63
C GLY A 136 8.81 -2.90 1.31
N GLU A 137 8.63 -3.34 0.07
CA GLU A 137 7.33 -3.77 -0.47
C GLU A 137 6.64 -4.86 0.36
N ASN A 138 7.41 -5.79 0.91
CA ASN A 138 6.88 -6.96 1.62
C ASN A 138 7.23 -7.02 3.10
N LYS A 139 8.00 -6.05 3.61
CA LYS A 139 8.55 -6.11 4.97
C LYS A 139 8.77 -4.72 5.56
N ILE A 140 8.42 -4.55 6.84
CA ILE A 140 8.75 -3.36 7.65
C ILE A 140 9.33 -3.81 8.99
N ASP A 141 10.48 -3.25 9.35
CA ASP A 141 11.17 -3.50 10.62
C ASP A 141 11.06 -2.26 11.51
N LEU A 142 10.46 -2.43 12.69
CA LEU A 142 10.20 -1.38 13.66
C LEU A 142 10.95 -1.64 14.96
N LYS A 143 11.60 -0.61 15.50
CA LYS A 143 12.23 -0.68 16.82
C LYS A 143 11.17 -0.45 17.90
N ILE A 144 10.80 -1.51 18.63
CA ILE A 144 9.75 -1.47 19.65
C ILE A 144 10.26 -2.09 20.95
N ASN A 145 10.10 -1.38 22.07
CA ASN A 145 10.41 -1.94 23.38
C ASN A 145 9.31 -2.92 23.80
N ARG A 146 9.60 -4.22 23.78
CA ARG A 146 8.64 -5.28 24.16
C ARG A 146 8.08 -5.11 25.58
N ALA A 147 8.84 -4.52 26.50
CA ALA A 147 8.39 -4.29 27.88
C ALA A 147 7.14 -3.38 27.96
N GLN A 148 6.93 -2.52 26.96
CA GLN A 148 5.74 -1.65 26.89
C GLN A 148 4.44 -2.44 26.63
N LEU A 149 4.55 -3.67 26.11
CA LEU A 149 3.43 -4.51 25.69
C LEU A 149 3.12 -5.64 26.69
N GLU A 150 3.89 -5.76 27.77
CA GLU A 150 3.76 -6.86 28.75
C GLU A 150 2.48 -6.75 29.59
N ASN A 151 2.07 -5.52 29.91
CA ASN A 151 0.95 -5.26 30.82
C ASN A 151 -0.37 -4.96 30.10
N GLN A 152 -0.31 -4.55 28.82
CA GLN A 152 -1.51 -4.23 28.03
C GLN A 152 -1.24 -4.39 26.53
N PRO A 153 -2.30 -4.66 25.73
CA PRO A 153 -2.20 -4.56 24.28
C PRO A 153 -1.77 -3.16 23.84
N GLY A 154 -0.85 -3.07 22.88
CA GLY A 154 -0.44 -1.80 22.27
C GLY A 154 -1.17 -1.57 20.96
N LYS A 155 -1.54 -0.32 20.68
CA LYS A 155 -2.10 0.10 19.38
C LYS A 155 -0.97 0.63 18.49
N LEU A 156 -0.65 -0.12 17.45
CA LEU A 156 0.34 0.26 16.45
C LEU A 156 -0.37 0.81 15.21
N GLU A 157 0.00 2.01 14.81
CA GLU A 157 -0.44 2.67 13.59
C GLU A 157 0.78 2.89 12.70
N VAL A 158 0.71 2.48 11.43
CA VAL A 158 1.80 2.66 10.47
C VAL A 158 1.25 3.35 9.24
N ALA A 159 1.58 4.62 9.07
CA ALA A 159 1.33 5.35 7.84
C ALA A 159 2.40 4.94 6.81
N LEU A 160 1.96 4.34 5.72
CA LEU A 160 2.84 3.82 4.66
C LEU A 160 3.12 4.85 3.58
N ASP A 161 2.14 5.72 3.35
CA ASP A 161 2.12 6.83 2.41
C ASP A 161 0.90 7.72 2.74
N HIS A 162 0.68 8.77 1.96
CA HIS A 162 -0.45 9.71 2.12
C HIS A 162 -1.84 9.05 2.03
N TYR A 163 -1.94 7.84 1.49
CA TYR A 163 -3.21 7.19 1.16
C TYR A 163 -3.45 5.90 1.96
N ALA A 164 -2.50 5.46 2.78
CA ALA A 164 -2.61 4.20 3.49
C ALA A 164 -2.03 4.21 4.91
N VAL A 165 -2.86 3.76 5.85
CA VAL A 165 -2.50 3.52 7.25
C VAL A 165 -2.89 2.10 7.63
N ILE A 166 -1.95 1.34 8.19
CA ILE A 166 -2.21 0.06 8.83
C ILE A 166 -2.44 0.29 10.32
N ASN A 167 -3.48 -0.33 10.87
CA ASN A 167 -3.76 -0.35 12.30
C ASN A 167 -3.66 -1.79 12.83
N LEU A 168 -2.86 -2.01 13.87
CA LEU A 168 -2.65 -3.32 14.50
C LEU A 168 -2.82 -3.20 16.03
N THR A 169 -3.39 -4.24 16.62
CA THR A 169 -3.34 -4.43 18.08
C THR A 169 -2.27 -5.47 18.39
N LEU A 170 -1.21 -5.06 19.07
CA LEU A 170 -0.12 -5.93 19.48
C LEU A 170 -0.41 -6.50 20.85
N LYS A 171 -0.22 -7.81 21.02
CA LYS A 171 -0.33 -8.49 22.32
C LYS A 171 0.85 -9.44 22.47
N THR A 172 1.48 -9.46 23.63
CA THR A 172 2.49 -10.48 23.94
C THR A 172 1.81 -11.74 24.48
N ASN A 173 1.95 -12.86 23.76
CA ASN A 173 1.63 -14.17 24.33
C ASN A 173 2.78 -14.57 25.26
N LEU A 174 2.51 -14.62 26.57
CA LEU A 174 3.49 -14.98 27.60
C LEU A 174 3.87 -16.49 27.62
N ASN A 175 3.28 -17.33 26.79
CA ASN A 175 3.57 -18.77 26.77
C ASN A 175 4.56 -19.17 25.67
N SER A 176 5.85 -19.18 25.99
CA SER A 176 6.85 -20.04 25.33
C SER A 176 8.14 -20.16 26.15
N LYS A 177 8.02 -20.30 27.48
CA LYS A 177 9.17 -20.60 28.35
C LYS A 177 8.78 -21.46 29.56
N SER A 178 8.40 -22.70 29.28
CA SER A 178 8.32 -23.79 30.27
C SER A 178 8.14 -25.13 29.57
N ALA A 179 9.11 -25.51 28.73
CA ALA A 179 9.16 -26.85 28.13
C ALA A 179 10.59 -27.40 27.95
N LEU A 180 11.58 -26.85 28.66
CA LEU A 180 12.96 -27.35 28.63
C LEU A 180 13.66 -27.18 29.99
N GLU A 181 13.02 -27.56 31.09
CA GLU A 181 13.72 -27.89 32.35
C GLU A 181 12.90 -28.95 33.08
N GLU A 182 13.18 -30.22 32.81
CA GLU A 182 13.19 -31.32 33.80
C GLU A 182 13.54 -32.62 33.09
N HIS A 183 14.83 -32.96 33.05
CA HIS A 183 15.27 -34.34 33.25
C HIS A 183 16.73 -34.31 33.68
N ASP A 184 16.93 -34.25 34.98
CA ASP A 184 18.20 -34.52 35.65
C ASP A 184 18.19 -36.00 36.07
N PRO A 185 18.97 -36.91 35.45
CA PRO A 185 19.14 -38.25 35.98
C PRO A 185 20.47 -38.32 36.73
N LYS A 186 20.48 -37.84 37.97
CA LYS A 186 21.48 -38.23 38.97
C LYS A 186 20.79 -38.73 40.23
N ASN A 187 20.47 -40.01 40.25
CA ASN A 187 20.59 -40.81 41.46
C ASN A 187 20.63 -42.30 41.12
N GLY A 188 21.80 -42.90 41.34
CA GLY A 188 22.09 -44.31 41.12
C GLY A 188 23.47 -44.66 41.66
N SER A 189 23.68 -44.48 42.96
CA SER A 189 24.79 -45.08 43.69
C SER A 189 24.26 -45.75 44.96
N GLY A 190 24.63 -47.01 45.16
CA GLY A 190 24.20 -47.87 46.26
C GLY A 190 24.18 -49.34 45.80
N ALA A 191 25.33 -49.95 45.58
CA ALA A 191 26.00 -50.82 46.55
C ALA A 191 25.33 -52.21 46.69
N SER A 192 25.92 -53.21 46.02
CA SER A 192 25.70 -54.63 46.32
C SER A 192 26.66 -55.07 47.44
N PRO A 193 26.20 -55.80 48.46
CA PRO A 193 27.06 -56.68 49.22
C PRO A 193 26.96 -58.12 48.70
N PHE A 194 28.03 -58.85 49.00
CA PHE A 194 28.24 -60.29 48.81
C PHE A 194 27.10 -61.17 49.35
#